data_AF-K1QTP8-F1
#
_entry.id   AF-K1QTP8-F1
#
_cell.length_a   1.000
_cell.length_b   1.000
_cell.length_c   1.000
_cell.angle_alpha   90.00
_cell.angle_beta   90.00
_cell.angle_gamma   90.00
#
_symmetry.space_group_name_H-M   'P 1'
#
loop_
_entity.id
_entity.type
_entity.pdbx_description
1 polymer ?
#
loop_
_entity_poly.entity_id
_entity_poly.type
_entity_poly.pdbx_seq_one_letter_code
_entity_poly.pdbx_strand_id
1 'polypeptide(L)'
;MARMGVTEVDENLLKFKALEELTLSANRIITVNSKNLPTSLKVLELCANQISDISALCVRPPPLIHLGLGSNKISFIGDYLTGDYWKK
;
A
#
# COMPACT_ATOMS: atom_id res chain seq x y z
N MET A 1 -8.78 9.47 -21.62
CA MET A 1 -8.45 9.45 -20.17
C MET A 1 -7.50 8.29 -19.93
N ALA A 2 -6.24 8.56 -19.63
CA ALA A 2 -5.22 7.53 -19.53
C ALA A 2 -5.47 6.67 -18.27
N ARG A 3 -5.99 5.45 -18.45
CA ARG A 3 -5.95 4.40 -17.41
C ARG A 3 -4.47 4.07 -17.21
N MET A 4 -3.84 4.62 -16.18
CA MET A 4 -2.50 4.19 -15.79
C MET A 4 -2.60 2.69 -15.42
N GLY A 5 -1.79 1.89 -16.10
CA GLY A 5 -1.88 0.43 -16.09
C GLY A 5 -1.03 -0.22 -15.02
N VAL A 6 -0.67 0.50 -13.95
CA VAL A 6 0.19 -0.06 -12.91
C VAL A 6 -0.54 -1.20 -12.22
N THR A 7 0.09 -2.37 -12.19
CA THR A 7 -0.46 -3.60 -11.61
C THR A 7 0.24 -4.02 -10.33
N GLU A 8 1.45 -3.52 -10.08
CA GLU A 8 2.26 -3.92 -8.93
C GLU A 8 3.19 -2.80 -8.43
N VAL A 9 3.67 -2.98 -7.20
CA VAL A 9 4.75 -2.19 -6.60
C VAL A 9 5.94 -3.12 -6.41
N ASP A 10 7.03 -2.85 -7.13
CA ASP A 10 8.25 -3.66 -7.12
C ASP A 10 9.32 -3.11 -6.15
N GLU A 11 10.39 -3.87 -5.97
CA GLU A 11 11.50 -3.51 -5.09
C GLU A 11 12.28 -2.26 -5.54
N ASN A 12 12.11 -1.80 -6.80
CA ASN A 12 12.82 -0.61 -7.29
C ASN A 12 12.39 0.65 -6.53
N LEU A 13 11.20 0.66 -5.92
CA LEU A 13 10.74 1.75 -5.08
C LEU A 13 11.63 1.96 -3.83
N LEU A 14 12.35 0.91 -3.39
CA LEU A 14 13.29 0.98 -2.27
C LEU A 14 14.49 1.90 -2.52
N LYS A 15 14.74 2.32 -3.78
CA LYS A 15 15.80 3.28 -4.10
C LYS A 15 15.50 4.69 -3.58
N PHE A 16 14.21 5.02 -3.37
CA PHE A 16 13.79 6.33 -2.91
C PHE A 16 13.82 6.41 -1.38
N LYS A 17 15.01 6.54 -0.81
CA LYS A 17 15.25 6.50 0.65
C LYS A 17 14.55 7.61 1.44
N ALA A 18 14.18 8.71 0.79
CA ALA A 18 13.51 9.85 1.41
C ALA A 18 12.03 10.00 0.98
N LEU A 19 11.44 8.98 0.36
CA LEU A 19 10.04 9.04 -0.06
C LEU A 19 9.11 8.94 1.14
N GLU A 20 8.41 10.02 1.46
CA GLU A 20 7.47 10.06 2.58
C GLU A 20 6.01 9.80 2.14
N GLU A 21 5.66 10.16 0.90
CA GLU A 21 4.30 10.05 0.39
C GLU A 21 4.28 9.36 -0.98
N LEU A 22 3.37 8.41 -1.15
CA LEU A 22 3.16 7.68 -2.40
C LEU A 22 1.67 7.58 -2.72
N THR A 23 1.28 8.18 -3.84
CA THR A 23 -0.07 8.09 -4.42
C THR A 23 -0.05 7.16 -5.63
N LEU A 24 -0.90 6.14 -5.58
CA LEU A 24 -1.13 5.16 -6.64
C LEU A 24 -2.63 4.96 -6.90
N SER A 25 -3.46 5.96 -6.62
CA SER A 25 -4.89 5.88 -6.85
C SER A 25 -5.23 5.67 -8.33
N ALA A 26 -6.40 5.07 -8.60
CA ALA A 26 -6.94 4.86 -9.94
C ALA A 26 -6.02 4.03 -10.87
N ASN A 27 -5.39 3.00 -10.30
CA ASN A 27 -4.57 2.01 -11.03
C ASN A 27 -5.26 0.63 -11.06
N ARG A 28 -4.52 -0.43 -11.38
CA ARG A 28 -5.00 -1.82 -11.44
C ARG A 28 -4.27 -2.72 -10.46
N ILE A 29 -3.79 -2.15 -9.36
CA ILE A 29 -3.02 -2.89 -8.37
C ILE A 29 -3.92 -3.91 -7.68
N ILE A 30 -3.46 -5.14 -7.58
CA ILE A 30 -4.19 -6.25 -6.94
C ILE A 30 -3.60 -6.57 -5.56
N THR A 31 -2.30 -6.32 -5.38
CA THR A 31 -1.59 -6.55 -4.13
C THR A 31 -0.43 -5.56 -3.98
N VAL A 32 -0.07 -5.24 -2.74
CA VAL A 32 1.11 -4.44 -2.41
C VAL A 32 1.85 -5.15 -1.30
N ASN A 33 3.09 -5.56 -1.58
CA ASN A 33 3.95 -6.14 -0.57
C ASN A 33 4.70 -5.03 0.17
N SER A 34 4.49 -4.94 1.49
CA SER A 34 5.16 -3.95 2.33
C SER A 34 6.70 -4.03 2.28
N LYS A 35 7.28 -5.17 1.92
CA LYS A 35 8.73 -5.32 1.70
C LYS A 35 9.27 -4.43 0.57
N ASN A 36 8.42 -4.05 -0.38
CA ASN A 36 8.79 -3.21 -1.51
C ASN A 36 8.59 -1.71 -1.21
N LEU A 37 8.03 -1.38 -0.05
CA LEU A 37 7.81 0.01 0.35
C LEU A 37 9.03 0.54 1.13
N PRO A 38 9.49 1.76 0.84
CA PRO A 38 10.58 2.37 1.60
C PRO A 38 10.16 2.62 3.04
N THR A 39 11.08 2.40 3.99
CA THR A 39 10.81 2.53 5.43
C THR A 39 10.57 3.98 5.88
N SER A 40 10.86 4.97 5.03
CA SER A 40 10.56 6.38 5.26
C SER A 40 9.12 6.76 4.90
N LEU A 41 8.36 5.86 4.27
CA LEU A 41 7.00 6.12 3.83
C LEU A 41 6.07 6.31 5.03
N LYS A 42 5.31 7.41 5.01
CA LYS A 42 4.34 7.80 6.03
C LYS A 42 2.91 7.81 5.48
N VAL A 43 2.76 8.09 4.18
CA VAL A 43 1.46 8.19 3.51
C VAL A 43 1.44 7.26 2.31
N LEU A 44 0.48 6.33 2.27
CA LEU A 44 0.24 5.46 1.13
C LEU A 44 -1.22 5.56 0.69
N GLU A 45 -1.45 5.96 -0.54
CA GLU A 45 -2.79 6.16 -1.11
C GLU A 45 -3.02 5.22 -2.29
N LEU A 46 -3.93 4.26 -2.11
CA LEU A 46 -4.25 3.16 -3.02
C LEU A 46 -5.72 3.13 -3.43
N CYS A 47 -6.47 4.23 -3.27
CA CYS A 47 -7.87 4.31 -3.62
C CYS A 47 -8.14 3.95 -5.10
N ALA A 48 -9.30 3.36 -5.38
CA ALA A 48 -9.70 2.98 -6.74
C ALA A 48 -8.70 2.02 -7.43
N ASN A 49 -8.29 0.97 -6.72
CA ASN A 49 -7.51 -0.15 -7.24
C ASN A 49 -8.36 -1.45 -7.20
N GLN A 50 -7.73 -2.62 -7.28
CA GLN A 50 -8.39 -3.92 -7.27
C GLN A 50 -7.94 -4.80 -6.10
N ILE A 51 -7.46 -4.19 -5.02
CA ILE A 51 -6.94 -4.90 -3.85
C ILE A 51 -8.11 -5.61 -3.15
N SER A 52 -7.97 -6.90 -2.92
CA SER A 52 -8.96 -7.70 -2.16
C SER A 52 -8.40 -8.26 -0.86
N ASP A 53 -7.08 -8.32 -0.74
CA ASP A 53 -6.35 -8.85 0.40
C ASP A 53 -5.24 -7.86 0.81
N ILE A 54 -5.15 -7.57 2.11
CA ILE A 54 -4.17 -6.62 2.66
C ILE A 54 -3.10 -7.31 3.51
N SER A 55 -3.08 -8.65 3.59
CA SER A 55 -2.12 -9.39 4.41
C SER A 55 -0.66 -9.09 4.01
N ALA A 56 -0.41 -8.88 2.72
CA ALA A 56 0.91 -8.52 2.18
C ALA A 56 1.41 -7.14 2.65
N LEU A 57 0.49 -6.22 2.98
CA LEU A 57 0.84 -4.93 3.57
C LEU A 57 1.31 -5.07 5.02
N CYS A 58 0.99 -6.18 5.70
CA CYS A 58 1.29 -6.41 7.11
C CYS A 58 2.60 -7.18 7.36
N VAL A 59 3.31 -7.61 6.32
CA VAL A 59 4.55 -8.41 6.48
C VAL A 59 5.69 -7.60 7.15
N ARG A 60 5.91 -6.36 6.70
CA ARG A 60 6.85 -5.40 7.28
C ARG A 60 6.39 -3.98 6.95
N PRO A 61 5.24 -3.54 7.47
CA PRO A 61 4.68 -2.24 7.13
C PRO A 61 5.65 -1.11 7.49
N PRO A 62 5.78 -0.08 6.64
CA PRO A 62 6.43 1.16 7.04
C PRO A 62 5.58 1.88 8.11
N PRO A 63 6.13 2.85 8.84
CA PRO A 63 5.42 3.59 9.90
C PRO A 63 4.38 4.56 9.30
N LEU A 64 3.36 4.01 8.64
CA LEU A 64 2.31 4.79 8.00
C LEU A 64 1.46 5.50 9.06
N ILE A 65 1.25 6.79 8.85
CA ILE A 65 0.24 7.59 9.55
C ILE A 65 -1.07 7.64 8.74
N HIS A 66 -1.01 7.30 7.45
CA HIS A 66 -2.15 7.29 6.55
C HIS A 66 -2.07 6.12 5.54
N LEU A 67 -3.17 5.37 5.43
CA LEU A 67 -3.37 4.31 4.45
C LEU A 67 -4.75 4.46 3.80
N GLY A 68 -4.77 4.91 2.54
CA GLY A 68 -5.99 5.04 1.74
C GLY A 68 -6.29 3.77 0.95
N LEU A 69 -7.42 3.12 1.23
CA LEU A 69 -7.85 1.87 0.57
C LEU A 69 -9.27 1.95 -0.02
N GLY A 70 -9.87 3.14 -0.09
CA GLY A 70 -11.23 3.33 -0.58
C GLY A 70 -11.43 2.81 -2.01
N SER A 71 -12.64 2.38 -2.36
CA SER A 71 -12.96 1.87 -3.71
C SER A 71 -12.04 0.74 -4.19
N ASN A 72 -11.68 -0.19 -3.30
CA ASN A 72 -11.02 -1.46 -3.63
C ASN A 72 -12.02 -2.62 -3.54
N LYS A 73 -11.55 -3.86 -3.69
CA LYS A 73 -12.35 -5.10 -3.62
C LYS A 73 -12.20 -5.82 -2.27
N ILE A 74 -11.87 -5.09 -1.20
CA ILE A 74 -11.65 -5.65 0.13
C ILE A 74 -12.99 -6.08 0.71
N SER A 75 -13.15 -7.38 0.95
CA SER A 75 -14.34 -7.96 1.59
C SER A 75 -14.06 -8.50 2.99
N PHE A 76 -12.79 -8.61 3.38
CA PHE A 76 -12.35 -9.13 4.67
C PHE A 76 -11.03 -8.47 5.08
N ILE A 77 -10.91 -8.10 6.36
CA ILE A 77 -9.74 -7.36 6.91
C ILE A 77 -9.05 -8.14 8.04
N GLY A 78 -9.69 -9.14 8.64
CA GLY A 78 -9.12 -9.91 9.76
C GLY A 78 -8.48 -9.02 10.84
N ASP A 79 -7.33 -9.45 11.36
CA ASP A 79 -6.54 -8.72 12.37
C ASP A 79 -5.44 -7.84 11.75
N TYR A 80 -5.52 -7.52 10.45
CA TYR A 80 -4.47 -6.80 9.72
C TYR A 80 -4.37 -5.31 10.07
N LEU A 81 -5.39 -4.74 10.71
CA LEU A 81 -5.44 -3.33 11.14
C LEU A 81 -5.33 -3.19 12.67
N THR A 82 -4.55 -4.04 13.31
CA THR A 82 -4.23 -3.92 14.74
C THR A 82 -2.89 -3.22 14.97
N GLY A 83 -2.67 -2.76 16.20
CA GLY A 83 -1.40 -2.17 16.62
C GLY A 83 -0.22 -3.16 16.60
N ASP A 84 -0.47 -4.46 16.43
CA ASP A 84 0.61 -5.46 16.31
C ASP A 84 1.38 -5.31 14.99
N TYR A 85 0.68 -4.90 13.93
CA TYR A 85 1.24 -4.67 12.61
C TYR A 85 1.65 -3.20 12.41
N TRP A 86 0.84 -2.25 12.84
CA TRP A 86 1.03 -0.81 12.57
C TRP A 86 1.47 -0.05 13.82
N LYS A 87 2.64 -0.41 14.36
CA LYS A 87 3.19 0.23 15.56
C LYS A 87 3.61 1.68 15.26
N LYS A 88 3.33 2.56 16.23
CA LYS A 88 3.87 3.93 16.26
C LYS A 88 5.37 3.95 16.49
#